data_AF-A0A9E0IE75-F1
#
_entry.id   AF-A0A9E0IE75-F1
#
_cell.length_a   1.000
_cell.length_b   1.000
_cell.length_c   1.000
_cell.angle_alpha   90.00
_cell.angle_beta   90.00
_cell.angle_gamma   90.00
#
_symmetry.space_group_name_H-M   'P 1'
#
loop_
_entity.id
_entity.type
_entity.pdbx_description
1 polymer ?
#
loop_
_entity_poly.entity_id
_entity_poly.type
_entity_poly.pdbx_seq_one_letter_code
_entity_poly.pdbx_strand_id
1 'polypeptide(L)'
;MYSHFMVPVDDSMLSMANTETAVQLALRLEAKITFFHATPDLAATGDGALLKTISPQKFSAAAVGDTHAVLSKARAAANAAGVACETKHRVCDRPAEAILEAADLSGCDLIVMASRGVRGVASWLHSSQTERVLRHSPIALLITRVASSDPIKASERALAIIQDEHRSIAVVMRGMLDLLKQASEPGEILDLRSIEAMLTYMQDFPLQLHHPKEERYIHRWLRERAPESEKVLLELEAQHLREHSLVDEAVKCVSNAKAGNLAALDALEPQINALAEAIWKHMQLEESVILPMARLHFLDTDWQEIAVAFESNKDPSFGEYPATEFRRLFTRIANLLPSV
;
A
#
# COMPACT_ATOMS: atom_id res chain seq x y z
N MET A 1 3.75 27.09 13.28
CA MET A 1 2.83 26.14 12.61
C MET A 1 3.65 24.90 12.31
N TYR A 2 3.12 23.69 12.50
CA TYR A 2 3.88 22.46 12.21
C TYR A 2 4.10 22.35 10.70
N SER A 3 5.33 22.01 10.31
CA SER A 3 5.81 22.05 8.92
C SER A 3 6.45 20.74 8.46
N HIS A 4 6.83 19.86 9.40
CA HIS A 4 7.47 18.60 9.07
C HIS A 4 7.07 17.49 10.04
N PHE A 5 6.31 16.52 9.55
CA PHE A 5 5.75 15.46 10.39
C PHE A 5 6.63 14.21 10.35
N MET A 6 6.85 13.59 11.50
CA MET A 6 7.31 12.21 11.61
C MET A 6 6.10 11.29 11.76
N VAL A 7 5.96 10.32 10.86
CA VAL A 7 4.84 9.35 10.88
C VAL A 7 5.41 7.93 10.93
N PRO A 8 5.44 7.29 12.11
CA PRO A 8 5.81 5.89 12.22
C PRO A 8 4.76 5.01 11.53
N VAL A 9 5.21 4.06 10.71
CA VAL A 9 4.36 3.16 9.93
C VAL A 9 4.75 1.70 10.13
N ASP A 10 3.75 0.82 10.14
CA ASP A 10 3.84 -0.64 10.07
C ASP A 10 2.72 -1.20 9.16
N ASP A 11 2.58 -2.52 9.07
CA ASP A 11 1.59 -3.21 8.22
C ASP A 11 0.20 -3.34 8.88
N SER A 12 -0.04 -2.70 10.03
CA SER A 12 -1.32 -2.77 10.73
C SER A 12 -2.36 -1.82 10.14
N MET A 13 -3.63 -2.22 10.20
CA MET A 13 -4.79 -1.36 9.88
C MET A 13 -4.75 -0.01 10.60
N LEU A 14 -4.24 -0.02 11.84
CA LEU A 14 -4.12 1.17 12.66
C LEU A 14 -3.09 2.16 12.08
N SER A 15 -1.94 1.64 11.63
CA SER A 15 -0.91 2.42 10.95
C SER A 15 -1.40 2.99 9.61
N MET A 16 -2.16 2.19 8.83
CA MET A 16 -2.72 2.64 7.55
C MET A 16 -3.71 3.80 7.74
N ALA A 17 -4.64 3.67 8.68
CA ALA A 17 -5.58 4.74 9.03
C ALA A 17 -4.87 6.01 9.56
N ASN A 18 -3.81 5.84 10.35
CA ASN A 18 -2.99 6.96 10.83
C ASN A 18 -2.24 7.66 9.69
N THR A 19 -1.73 6.89 8.73
CA THR A 19 -1.06 7.42 7.53
C THR A 19 -1.99 8.32 6.74
N GLU A 20 -3.24 7.89 6.51
CA GLU A 20 -4.25 8.71 5.81
C GLU A 20 -4.54 10.01 6.55
N THR A 21 -4.76 9.91 7.86
CA THR A 21 -5.03 11.08 8.71
C THR A 21 -3.86 12.06 8.68
N ALA A 22 -2.62 11.55 8.75
CA ALA A 22 -1.42 12.37 8.70
C ALA A 22 -1.22 13.05 7.33
N VAL A 23 -1.47 12.34 6.22
CA VAL A 23 -1.39 12.89 4.86
C VAL A 23 -2.43 14.00 4.65
N GLN A 24 -3.68 13.78 5.06
CA GLN A 24 -4.73 14.80 4.95
C GLN A 24 -4.43 16.04 5.81
N LEU A 25 -3.86 15.85 6.99
CA LEU A 25 -3.43 16.96 7.84
C LEU A 25 -2.26 17.72 7.21
N ALA A 26 -1.27 17.01 6.67
CA ALA A 26 -0.09 17.61 6.06
C ALA A 26 -0.47 18.44 4.83
N LEU A 27 -1.39 17.93 4.00
CA LEU A 27 -1.94 18.67 2.85
C LEU A 27 -2.55 20.00 3.27
N ARG A 28 -3.37 20.03 4.33
CA ARG A 28 -4.02 21.25 4.82
C ARG A 28 -3.05 22.25 5.46
N LEU A 29 -1.93 21.76 5.96
CA LEU A 29 -0.90 22.56 6.63
C LEU A 29 0.29 22.90 5.72
N GLU A 30 0.26 22.46 4.46
CA GLU A 30 1.38 22.57 3.51
C GLU A 30 2.69 22.01 4.10
N ALA A 31 2.58 20.97 4.92
CA ALA A 31 3.69 20.33 5.60
C ALA A 31 4.23 19.14 4.79
N LYS A 32 5.50 18.79 5.01
CA LYS A 32 6.11 17.57 4.48
C LYS A 32 6.08 16.44 5.51
N ILE A 33 6.18 15.19 5.05
CA ILE A 33 6.16 14.00 5.91
C ILE A 33 7.45 13.19 5.78
N THR A 34 8.04 12.77 6.90
CA THR A 34 8.97 11.64 6.95
C THR A 34 8.24 10.41 7.50
N PHE A 35 8.06 9.41 6.66
CA PHE A 35 7.56 8.10 7.09
C PHE A 35 8.72 7.28 7.66
N PHE A 36 8.49 6.65 8.81
CA PHE A 36 9.51 5.89 9.51
C PHE A 36 9.06 4.46 9.81
N HIS A 37 9.86 3.48 9.41
CA HIS A 37 9.63 2.08 9.77
C HIS A 37 10.79 1.55 10.61
N ALA A 38 10.47 1.01 11.78
CA ALA A 38 11.42 0.30 12.63
C ALA A 38 11.19 -1.21 12.49
N THR A 39 12.21 -1.96 12.07
CA THR A 39 12.17 -3.42 12.13
C THR A 39 12.93 -3.94 13.33
N PRO A 40 12.44 -5.01 13.99
CA PRO A 40 13.19 -5.68 15.05
C PRO A 40 14.48 -6.29 14.50
N ASP A 41 15.55 -6.33 15.30
CA ASP A 41 16.77 -7.04 14.92
C ASP A 41 16.56 -8.55 15.10
N LEU A 42 15.91 -9.15 14.10
CA LEU A 42 15.67 -10.59 14.09
C LEU A 42 16.98 -11.39 14.15
N ALA A 43 18.11 -10.84 13.69
CA ALA A 43 19.41 -11.54 13.72
C ALA A 43 20.00 -11.61 15.13
N ALA A 44 19.56 -10.75 16.04
CA ALA A 44 19.93 -10.77 17.45
C ALA A 44 19.09 -11.74 18.29
N THR A 45 18.03 -12.32 17.72
CA THR A 45 17.21 -13.36 18.37
C THR A 45 17.77 -14.76 18.10
N GLY A 46 17.64 -15.70 19.05
CA GLY A 46 18.18 -17.07 18.90
C GLY A 46 17.65 -17.80 17.66
N ASP A 47 16.35 -17.65 17.36
CA ASP A 47 15.72 -18.28 16.20
C ASP A 47 16.05 -17.57 14.88
N GLY A 48 16.16 -16.23 14.88
CA GLY A 48 16.54 -15.48 13.68
C GLY A 48 18.03 -15.54 13.37
N ALA A 49 18.89 -15.72 14.37
CA ALA A 49 20.31 -16.08 14.18
C ALA A 49 20.43 -17.46 13.51
N LEU A 50 19.65 -18.44 13.97
CA LEU A 50 19.59 -19.77 13.36
C LEU A 50 19.09 -19.71 11.91
N LEU A 51 18.03 -18.94 11.64
CA LEU A 51 17.51 -18.75 10.28
C LEU A 51 18.51 -18.03 9.36
N LYS A 52 19.25 -17.03 9.88
CA LYS A 52 20.36 -16.37 9.17
C LYS A 52 21.49 -17.34 8.84
N THR A 53 21.79 -18.30 9.71
CA THR A 53 22.82 -19.32 9.47
C THR A 53 22.36 -20.39 8.47
N ILE A 54 21.12 -20.88 8.59
CA ILE A 54 20.60 -21.98 7.77
C ILE A 54 20.18 -21.49 6.37
N SER A 55 19.65 -20.27 6.27
CA SER A 55 19.23 -19.69 4.99
C SER A 55 19.35 -18.16 4.98
N PRO A 56 20.57 -17.62 4.77
CA PRO A 56 20.82 -16.17 4.75
C PRO A 56 19.91 -15.41 3.77
N GLN A 57 19.59 -16.01 2.63
CA GLN A 57 18.73 -15.43 1.59
C GLN A 57 17.28 -15.29 2.04
N LYS A 58 16.72 -16.30 2.74
CA LYS A 58 15.34 -16.24 3.27
C LYS A 58 15.22 -15.26 4.43
N PHE A 59 16.25 -15.19 5.28
CA PHE A 59 16.32 -14.21 6.35
C PHE A 59 16.36 -12.77 5.81
N SER A 60 17.23 -12.51 4.83
CA SER A 60 17.31 -11.20 4.17
C SER A 60 16.02 -10.84 3.44
N ALA A 61 15.39 -11.78 2.74
CA ALA A 61 14.14 -11.54 2.02
C ALA A 61 12.96 -11.25 2.96
N ALA A 62 12.89 -11.91 4.12
CA ALA A 62 11.83 -11.67 5.11
C ALA A 62 12.02 -10.35 5.87
N ALA A 63 13.25 -10.01 6.28
CA ALA A 63 13.53 -8.79 7.04
C ALA A 63 13.50 -7.51 6.18
N VAL A 64 14.03 -7.56 4.95
CA VAL A 64 14.03 -6.43 4.01
C VAL A 64 12.68 -6.29 3.30
N GLY A 65 12.00 -7.42 3.08
CA GLY A 65 10.78 -7.47 2.28
C GLY A 65 9.59 -6.71 2.84
N ASP A 66 9.29 -6.86 4.13
CA ASP A 66 8.17 -6.15 4.75
C ASP A 66 8.49 -4.64 4.88
N THR A 67 9.76 -4.27 5.04
CA THR A 67 10.19 -2.87 5.19
C THR A 67 9.90 -2.03 3.95
N HIS A 68 10.40 -2.49 2.79
CA HIS A 68 10.27 -1.72 1.56
C HIS A 68 8.81 -1.63 1.11
N ALA A 69 8.05 -2.70 1.32
CA ALA A 69 6.62 -2.74 1.07
C ALA A 69 5.85 -1.69 1.89
N VAL A 70 6.06 -1.66 3.22
CA VAL A 70 5.39 -0.70 4.13
C VAL A 70 5.72 0.74 3.75
N LEU A 71 6.99 1.07 3.55
CA LEU A 71 7.43 2.44 3.24
C LEU A 71 6.96 2.88 1.85
N SER A 72 6.97 1.99 0.85
CA SER A 72 6.52 2.31 -0.51
C SER A 72 5.02 2.64 -0.53
N LYS A 73 4.21 1.89 0.23
CA LYS A 73 2.77 2.16 0.38
C LYS A 73 2.50 3.49 1.07
N ALA A 74 3.22 3.80 2.15
CA ALA A 74 3.07 5.07 2.85
C ALA A 74 3.41 6.26 1.94
N ARG A 75 4.52 6.16 1.20
CA ARG A 75 4.95 7.15 0.19
C ARG A 75 3.94 7.32 -0.94
N ALA A 76 3.39 6.22 -1.45
CA ALA A 76 2.35 6.27 -2.50
C ALA A 76 1.14 7.10 -2.05
N ALA A 77 0.72 6.98 -0.79
CA ALA A 77 -0.38 7.75 -0.23
C ALA A 77 -0.13 9.26 -0.20
N ALA A 78 1.06 9.66 0.24
CA ALA A 78 1.45 11.07 0.27
C ALA A 78 1.53 11.64 -1.15
N ASN A 79 2.12 10.89 -2.09
CA ASN A 79 2.23 11.31 -3.49
C ASN A 79 0.86 11.46 -4.16
N ALA A 80 -0.08 10.55 -3.91
CA ALA A 80 -1.44 10.63 -4.44
C ALA A 80 -2.16 11.90 -3.95
N ALA A 81 -1.89 12.34 -2.72
CA ALA A 81 -2.42 13.58 -2.16
C ALA A 81 -1.60 14.84 -2.53
N GLY A 82 -0.48 14.71 -3.26
CA GLY A 82 0.41 15.82 -3.58
C GLY A 82 1.25 16.33 -2.40
N VAL A 83 1.45 15.51 -1.37
CA VAL A 83 2.22 15.85 -0.17
C VAL A 83 3.69 15.41 -0.34
N ALA A 84 4.62 16.34 -0.16
CA ALA A 84 6.06 16.04 -0.18
C ALA A 84 6.42 15.06 0.95
N CYS A 85 7.13 13.98 0.64
CA CYS A 85 7.51 13.01 1.64
C CYS A 85 8.89 12.37 1.43
N GLU A 86 9.46 11.89 2.53
CA GLU A 86 10.69 11.10 2.62
C GLU A 86 10.41 9.81 3.40
N THR A 87 11.23 8.79 3.19
CA THR A 87 11.14 7.51 3.92
C THR A 87 12.43 7.22 4.67
N LYS A 88 12.32 6.76 5.92
CA LYS A 88 13.46 6.33 6.74
C LYS A 88 13.18 4.95 7.34
N HIS A 89 14.22 4.12 7.36
CA HIS A 89 14.19 2.79 7.96
C HIS A 89 15.29 2.66 9.00
N ARG A 90 15.01 1.91 10.07
CA ARG A 90 16.05 1.51 11.03
C ARG A 90 15.76 0.12 11.59
N VAL A 91 16.79 -0.72 11.63
CA VAL A 91 16.77 -1.96 12.40
C VAL A 91 17.06 -1.61 13.87
N CYS A 92 16.13 -1.89 14.78
CA CYS A 92 16.30 -1.61 16.20
C CYS A 92 15.35 -2.43 17.10
N ASP A 93 15.80 -2.70 18.32
CA ASP A 93 14.97 -3.36 19.34
C ASP A 93 14.24 -2.35 20.27
N ARG A 94 14.46 -1.04 20.02
CA ARG A 94 13.88 0.07 20.79
C ARG A 94 13.16 1.07 19.87
N PRO A 95 12.00 0.70 19.27
CA PRO A 95 11.34 1.52 18.26
C PRO A 95 11.00 2.95 18.71
N ALA A 96 10.50 3.14 19.93
CA ALA A 96 10.18 4.48 20.44
C ALA A 96 11.39 5.43 20.45
N GLU A 97 12.57 4.95 20.83
CA GLU A 97 13.78 5.77 20.82
C GLU A 97 14.27 6.03 19.40
N ALA A 98 14.18 5.02 18.53
CA ALA A 98 14.51 5.17 17.12
C ALA A 98 13.59 6.18 16.41
N ILE A 99 12.29 6.22 16.76
CA ILE A 99 11.34 7.23 16.27
C ILE A 99 11.76 8.63 16.71
N LEU A 100 12.09 8.81 17.99
CA LEU A 100 12.49 10.11 18.53
C LEU A 100 13.80 10.60 17.90
N GLU A 101 14.80 9.72 17.81
CA GLU A 101 16.09 10.03 17.19
C GLU A 101 15.94 10.35 15.70
N ALA A 102 15.13 9.56 14.97
CA ALA A 102 14.84 9.83 13.57
C ALA A 102 14.08 11.13 13.38
N ALA A 103 13.15 11.48 14.28
CA ALA A 103 12.38 12.71 14.21
C ALA A 103 13.29 13.94 14.40
N ASP A 104 14.18 13.88 15.41
CA ASP A 104 15.16 14.92 15.68
C ASP A 104 16.14 15.10 14.51
N LEU A 105 16.75 14.00 14.03
CA LEU A 105 17.67 14.01 12.89
C LEU A 105 17.04 14.49 11.58
N SER A 106 15.72 14.34 11.43
CA SER A 106 14.99 14.80 10.25
C SER A 106 14.52 16.25 10.38
N GLY A 107 14.60 16.85 11.56
CA GLY A 107 14.05 18.17 11.84
C GLY A 107 12.51 18.19 11.89
N CYS A 108 11.89 17.06 12.25
CA CYS A 108 10.44 16.99 12.39
C CYS A 108 9.98 17.78 13.61
N ASP A 109 8.92 18.57 13.44
CA ASP A 109 8.34 19.41 14.49
C ASP A 109 7.02 18.84 15.06
N LEU A 110 6.49 17.78 14.45
CA LEU A 110 5.33 17.02 14.92
C LEU A 110 5.55 15.52 14.70
N ILE A 111 5.25 14.70 15.70
CA ILE A 111 5.12 13.25 15.54
C ILE A 111 3.63 12.91 15.49
N VAL A 112 3.20 12.14 14.49
CA VAL A 112 1.80 11.72 14.34
C VAL A 112 1.71 10.20 14.52
N MET A 113 1.10 9.76 15.62
CA MET A 113 0.97 8.35 15.96
C MET A 113 -0.48 7.98 16.26
N ALA A 114 -0.85 6.73 15.99
CA ALA A 114 -2.12 6.20 16.44
C ALA A 114 -2.10 5.86 17.95
N SER A 115 -3.25 6.02 18.62
CA SER A 115 -3.47 5.40 19.93
C SER A 115 -3.63 3.89 19.80
N ARG A 116 -3.03 3.08 20.69
CA ARG A 116 -3.38 1.65 20.76
C ARG A 116 -4.84 1.49 21.18
N GLY A 117 -5.61 0.73 20.40
CA GLY A 117 -6.85 0.11 20.88
C GLY A 117 -6.51 -1.01 21.86
N VAL A 118 -6.89 -0.87 23.13
CA VAL A 118 -6.60 -1.87 24.16
C VAL A 118 -7.54 -3.06 23.97
N ARG A 119 -7.02 -4.26 23.71
CA ARG A 119 -7.76 -5.52 23.91
C ARG A 119 -7.37 -6.14 25.25
N GLY A 120 -8.39 -6.43 26.07
CA GLY A 120 -8.33 -7.34 27.22
C GLY A 120 -7.55 -6.86 28.44
N VAL A 121 -8.04 -7.25 29.62
CA VAL A 121 -7.45 -7.00 30.95
C VAL A 121 -6.03 -7.60 31.12
N ALA A 122 -5.55 -8.37 30.15
CA ALA A 122 -4.25 -9.06 30.17
C ALA A 122 -3.12 -8.35 29.37
N SER A 123 -3.37 -7.28 28.61
CA SER A 123 -2.33 -6.61 27.80
C SER A 123 -1.64 -5.40 28.47
N TRP A 124 -1.98 -5.10 29.72
CA TRP A 124 -1.46 -3.95 30.49
C TRP A 124 -0.01 -4.09 31.02
N LEU A 125 0.68 -5.20 30.74
CA LEU A 125 2.01 -5.47 31.30
C LEU A 125 3.18 -4.85 30.51
N HIS A 126 2.95 -4.26 29.32
CA HIS A 126 4.01 -3.61 28.53
C HIS A 126 3.58 -2.23 28.01
N SER A 127 4.33 -1.18 28.36
CA SER A 127 4.13 0.19 27.86
C SER A 127 4.09 0.23 26.33
N SER A 128 3.13 0.95 25.76
CA SER A 128 3.00 1.04 24.29
C SER A 128 4.09 1.88 23.63
N GLN A 129 4.38 1.67 22.34
CA GLN A 129 5.34 2.55 21.62
C GLN A 129 4.84 4.01 21.64
N THR A 130 3.55 4.25 21.38
CA THR A 130 2.94 5.59 21.49
C THR A 130 3.09 6.18 22.89
N GLU A 131 2.87 5.40 23.95
CA GLU A 131 3.08 5.85 25.34
C GLU A 131 4.56 6.14 25.64
N ARG A 132 5.47 5.30 25.16
CA ARG A 132 6.92 5.51 25.32
C ARG A 132 7.36 6.78 24.60
N VAL A 133 6.89 7.03 23.38
CA VAL A 133 7.15 8.28 22.66
C VAL A 133 6.53 9.46 23.41
N LEU A 134 5.25 9.38 23.83
CA LEU A 134 4.58 10.44 24.60
C LEU A 134 5.35 10.82 25.87
N ARG A 135 5.89 9.84 26.59
CA ARG A 135 6.63 10.07 27.85
C ARG A 135 8.00 10.73 27.66
N HIS A 136 8.65 10.54 26.51
CA HIS A 136 10.06 10.92 26.31
C HIS A 136 10.26 11.91 25.16
N SER A 137 9.23 12.24 24.39
CA SER A 137 9.36 13.11 23.23
C SER A 137 9.60 14.56 23.63
N PRO A 138 10.68 15.19 23.15
CA PRO A 138 10.81 16.65 23.17
C PRO A 138 10.01 17.32 22.03
N ILE A 139 9.55 16.53 21.05
CA ILE A 139 8.80 16.99 19.87
C ILE A 139 7.30 16.85 20.14
N ALA A 140 6.49 17.78 19.64
CA ALA A 140 5.04 17.73 19.77
C ALA A 140 4.49 16.40 19.23
N LEU A 141 3.51 15.82 19.94
CA LEU A 141 2.90 14.54 19.56
C LEU A 141 1.40 14.75 19.32
N LEU A 142 0.96 14.45 18.10
CA LEU A 142 -0.45 14.28 17.77
C LEU A 142 -0.79 12.80 17.83
N ILE A 143 -1.66 12.45 18.78
CA ILE A 143 -2.23 11.09 18.84
C ILE A 143 -3.54 11.09 18.06
N THR A 144 -3.55 10.42 16.91
CA THR A 144 -4.79 10.22 16.16
C THR A 144 -5.64 9.20 16.90
N ARG A 145 -6.88 9.61 17.20
CA ARG A 145 -7.85 8.75 17.86
C ARG A 145 -8.53 7.92 16.79
N VAL A 146 -8.12 6.67 16.65
CA VAL A 146 -9.00 5.65 16.07
C VAL A 146 -10.02 5.34 17.16
N ALA A 147 -11.31 5.48 16.86
CA ALA A 147 -12.39 5.59 17.83
C ALA A 147 -12.22 4.69 19.07
N SER A 148 -12.41 5.30 20.24
CA SER A 148 -12.33 4.72 21.58
C SER A 148 -13.12 3.42 21.73
N SER A 149 -12.53 2.33 22.24
CA SER A 149 -13.17 1.07 22.73
C SER A 149 -14.20 0.36 21.85
N ASP A 150 -14.76 1.03 20.85
CA ASP A 150 -15.68 0.57 19.85
C ASP A 150 -14.83 -0.06 18.74
N PRO A 151 -15.26 -1.21 18.21
CA PRO A 151 -14.59 -1.80 17.06
C PRO A 151 -14.52 -0.79 15.91
N ILE A 152 -13.37 -0.71 15.23
CA ILE A 152 -13.19 0.07 14.00
C ILE A 152 -14.40 -0.20 13.10
N LYS A 153 -15.08 0.87 12.66
CA LYS A 153 -16.33 0.71 11.89
C LYS A 153 -16.06 -0.17 10.68
N ALA A 154 -17.04 -0.99 10.32
CA ALA A 154 -16.89 -1.88 9.17
C ALA A 154 -16.56 -1.10 7.89
N SER A 155 -17.12 0.10 7.73
CA SER A 155 -16.78 1.02 6.63
C SER A 155 -15.31 1.41 6.62
N GLU A 156 -14.76 1.83 7.76
CA GLU A 156 -13.35 2.20 7.89
C GLU A 156 -12.42 1.00 7.60
N ARG A 157 -12.79 -0.21 8.02
CA ARG A 157 -12.02 -1.43 7.72
C ARG A 157 -12.02 -1.75 6.24
N ALA A 158 -13.20 -1.78 5.60
CA ALA A 158 -13.33 -2.05 4.17
C ALA A 158 -12.56 -1.02 3.33
N LEU A 159 -12.68 0.27 3.67
CA LEU A 159 -12.05 1.36 2.96
C LEU A 159 -10.53 1.38 3.13
N ALA A 160 -10.03 1.10 4.33
CA ALA A 160 -8.59 0.97 4.52
C ALA A 160 -8.00 -0.22 3.74
N ILE A 161 -8.76 -1.32 3.56
CA ILE A 161 -8.30 -2.45 2.74
C ILE A 161 -8.20 -2.05 1.27
N ILE A 162 -9.28 -1.56 0.65
CA ILE A 162 -9.27 -1.20 -0.77
C ILE A 162 -8.23 -0.12 -1.09
N GLN A 163 -8.08 0.88 -0.21
CA GLN A 163 -7.08 1.94 -0.38
C GLN A 163 -5.64 1.42 -0.22
N ASP A 164 -5.40 0.40 0.61
CA ASP A 164 -4.09 -0.26 0.70
C ASP A 164 -3.78 -1.11 -0.55
N GLU A 165 -4.80 -1.71 -1.15
CA GLU A 165 -4.69 -2.41 -2.42
C GLU A 165 -4.33 -1.44 -3.55
N HIS A 166 -5.01 -0.30 -3.67
CA HIS A 166 -4.66 0.77 -4.64
C HIS A 166 -3.22 1.24 -4.49
N ARG A 167 -2.73 1.42 -3.26
CA ARG A 167 -1.32 1.79 -3.02
C ARG A 167 -0.37 0.71 -3.52
N SER A 168 -0.73 -0.55 -3.35
CA SER A 168 0.06 -1.67 -3.85
C SER A 168 0.13 -1.63 -5.38
N ILE A 169 -1.00 -1.43 -6.05
CA ILE A 169 -1.09 -1.26 -7.51
C ILE A 169 -0.24 -0.08 -7.98
N ALA A 170 -0.39 1.08 -7.34
CA ALA A 170 0.35 2.29 -7.69
C ALA A 170 1.87 2.11 -7.56
N VAL A 171 2.34 1.38 -6.54
CA VAL A 171 3.77 1.06 -6.35
C VAL A 171 4.28 0.17 -7.50
N VAL A 172 3.53 -0.86 -7.88
CA VAL A 172 3.92 -1.74 -8.99
C VAL A 172 3.96 -0.98 -10.32
N MET A 173 2.93 -0.16 -10.60
CA MET A 173 2.88 0.66 -11.81
C MET A 173 4.01 1.68 -11.88
N ARG A 174 4.28 2.39 -10.77
CA ARG A 174 5.42 3.32 -10.69
C ARG A 174 6.74 2.61 -10.92
N GLY A 175 6.89 1.40 -10.38
CA GLY A 175 8.04 0.55 -10.62
C GLY A 175 8.32 0.26 -12.08
N MET A 176 7.30 -0.12 -12.85
CA MET A 176 7.46 -0.35 -14.29
C MET A 176 7.88 0.92 -15.03
N LEU A 177 7.29 2.07 -14.69
CA LEU A 177 7.63 3.35 -15.31
C LEU A 177 9.06 3.81 -14.97
N ASP A 178 9.50 3.59 -13.72
CA ASP A 178 10.86 3.93 -13.31
C ASP A 178 11.90 3.07 -14.03
N LEU A 179 11.61 1.77 -14.25
CA LEU A 179 12.47 0.89 -15.06
C LEU A 179 12.55 1.34 -16.52
N LEU A 180 11.43 1.73 -17.13
CA LEU A 180 11.41 2.28 -18.49
C LEU A 180 12.22 3.58 -18.57
N LYS A 181 12.04 4.47 -17.60
CA LYS A 181 12.79 5.72 -17.52
C LYS A 181 14.30 5.45 -17.37
N GLN A 182 14.71 4.53 -16.51
CA GLN A 182 16.12 4.15 -16.34
C GLN A 182 16.71 3.61 -17.64
N ALA A 183 15.98 2.74 -18.35
CA ALA A 183 16.43 2.19 -19.63
C ALA A 183 16.52 3.22 -20.77
N SER A 184 15.94 4.42 -20.61
CA SER A 184 16.14 5.53 -21.55
C SER A 184 17.53 6.19 -21.40
N GLU A 185 18.25 5.91 -20.32
CA GLU A 185 19.60 6.45 -20.09
C GLU A 185 20.65 5.71 -20.94
N PRO A 186 21.68 6.41 -21.46
CA PRO A 186 22.68 5.78 -22.32
C PRO A 186 23.46 4.66 -21.61
N GLY A 187 23.38 3.45 -22.16
CA GLY A 187 24.13 2.28 -21.67
C GLY A 187 23.35 1.41 -20.67
N GLU A 188 22.15 1.83 -20.27
CA GLU A 188 21.27 1.03 -19.43
C GLU A 188 20.45 0.02 -20.27
N ILE A 189 20.14 -1.12 -19.66
CA ILE A 189 19.36 -2.20 -20.30
C ILE A 189 18.06 -2.38 -19.53
N LEU A 190 16.95 -2.43 -20.26
CA LEU A 190 15.64 -2.66 -19.67
C LEU A 190 15.56 -4.05 -19.01
N ASP A 191 15.28 -4.07 -17.71
CA ASP A 191 15.06 -5.31 -16.97
C ASP A 191 13.66 -5.90 -17.26
N LEU A 192 13.57 -6.63 -18.37
CA LEU A 192 12.36 -7.32 -18.79
C LEU A 192 11.89 -8.39 -17.79
N ARG A 193 12.76 -8.92 -16.92
CA ARG A 193 12.35 -9.91 -15.90
C ARG A 193 11.56 -9.24 -14.78
N SER A 194 11.99 -8.06 -14.36
CA SER A 194 11.27 -7.26 -13.37
C SER A 194 9.93 -6.78 -13.91
N ILE A 195 9.87 -6.32 -15.17
CA ILE A 195 8.60 -5.94 -15.82
C ILE A 195 7.65 -7.14 -15.92
N GLU A 196 8.16 -8.31 -16.34
CA GLU A 196 7.34 -9.54 -16.40
C GLU A 196 6.73 -9.88 -15.04
N ALA A 197 7.52 -9.83 -13.95
CA ALA A 197 7.02 -10.09 -12.60
C ALA A 197 5.96 -9.06 -12.14
N MET A 198 6.13 -7.79 -12.51
CA MET A 198 5.16 -6.72 -12.24
C MET A 198 3.86 -6.93 -13.03
N LEU A 199 3.94 -7.33 -14.30
CA LEU A 199 2.75 -7.66 -15.10
C LEU A 199 2.04 -8.92 -14.59
N THR A 200 2.77 -9.94 -14.13
CA THR A 200 2.16 -11.09 -13.44
C THR A 200 1.39 -10.64 -12.20
N TYR A 201 1.93 -9.71 -11.41
CA TYR A 201 1.18 -9.12 -10.29
C TYR A 201 -0.09 -8.41 -10.76
N MET A 202 -0.04 -7.65 -11.86
CA MET A 202 -1.22 -6.99 -12.44
C MET A 202 -2.27 -7.99 -12.92
N GLN A 203 -1.86 -9.15 -13.44
CA GLN A 203 -2.79 -10.22 -13.82
C GLN A 203 -3.41 -10.88 -12.60
N ASP A 204 -2.59 -11.32 -11.65
CA ASP A 204 -3.05 -12.20 -10.58
C ASP A 204 -3.80 -11.44 -9.47
N PHE A 205 -3.54 -10.14 -9.29
CA PHE A 205 -4.12 -9.37 -8.19
C PHE A 205 -5.22 -8.38 -8.63
N PRO A 206 -4.95 -7.26 -9.35
CA PRO A 206 -5.99 -6.32 -9.74
C PRO A 206 -7.12 -6.98 -10.56
N LEU A 207 -6.73 -7.69 -11.61
CA LEU A 207 -7.63 -8.25 -12.59
C LEU A 207 -8.42 -9.47 -12.07
N GLN A 208 -7.80 -10.35 -11.29
CA GLN A 208 -8.44 -11.59 -10.83
C GLN A 208 -9.06 -11.49 -9.43
N LEU A 209 -8.63 -10.54 -8.60
CA LEU A 209 -9.07 -10.45 -7.20
C LEU A 209 -9.67 -9.10 -6.81
N HIS A 210 -9.04 -7.99 -7.17
CA HIS A 210 -9.48 -6.66 -6.77
C HIS A 210 -10.76 -6.25 -7.49
N HIS A 211 -10.75 -6.16 -8.82
CA HIS A 211 -11.93 -5.76 -9.61
C HIS A 211 -13.13 -6.68 -9.40
N PRO A 212 -12.99 -8.02 -9.42
CA PRO A 212 -14.13 -8.90 -9.20
C PRO A 212 -14.74 -8.75 -7.80
N LYS A 213 -13.92 -8.42 -6.80
CA LYS A 213 -14.37 -8.14 -5.44
C LYS A 213 -15.11 -6.81 -5.37
N GLU A 214 -14.66 -5.77 -6.05
CA GLU A 214 -15.37 -4.49 -6.14
C GLU A 214 -16.73 -4.65 -6.80
N GLU A 215 -16.78 -5.34 -7.94
CA GLU A 215 -18.02 -5.60 -8.68
C GLU A 215 -19.04 -6.39 -7.82
N ARG A 216 -18.56 -7.44 -7.16
CA ARG A 216 -19.42 -8.34 -6.36
C ARG A 216 -20.03 -7.67 -5.14
N TYR A 217 -19.29 -6.76 -4.51
CA TYR A 217 -19.68 -6.19 -3.23
C TYR A 217 -20.04 -4.71 -3.36
N ILE A 218 -19.12 -3.86 -3.80
CA ILE A 218 -19.34 -2.40 -3.86
C ILE A 218 -20.32 -2.04 -4.97
N HIS A 219 -20.11 -2.52 -6.21
CA HIS A 219 -20.99 -2.17 -7.32
C HIS A 219 -22.40 -2.72 -7.11
N ARG A 220 -22.51 -3.97 -6.64
CA ARG A 220 -23.79 -4.57 -6.25
C ARG A 220 -24.54 -3.68 -5.26
N TRP A 221 -23.91 -3.30 -4.16
CA TRP A 221 -24.59 -2.48 -3.14
C TRP A 221 -24.89 -1.07 -3.63
N LEU A 222 -24.05 -0.47 -4.48
CA LEU A 222 -24.36 0.82 -5.10
C LEU A 222 -25.58 0.74 -6.01
N ARG A 223 -25.74 -0.32 -6.80
CA ARG A 223 -26.96 -0.54 -7.60
C ARG A 223 -28.21 -0.67 -6.73
N GLU A 224 -28.09 -1.31 -5.57
CA GLU A 224 -29.21 -1.47 -4.63
C GLU A 224 -29.52 -0.19 -3.82
N ARG A 225 -28.51 0.58 -3.42
CA ARG A 225 -28.64 1.73 -2.48
C ARG A 225 -28.63 3.11 -3.15
N ALA A 226 -28.05 3.22 -4.34
CA ALA A 226 -27.88 4.45 -5.10
C ALA A 226 -28.01 4.16 -6.61
N PRO A 227 -29.22 3.86 -7.14
CA PRO A 227 -29.42 3.51 -8.55
C PRO A 227 -28.92 4.56 -9.56
N GLU A 228 -28.79 5.82 -9.13
CA GLU A 228 -28.16 6.91 -9.89
C GLU A 228 -26.68 6.64 -10.25
N SER A 229 -26.03 5.70 -9.55
CA SER A 229 -24.65 5.26 -9.81
C SER A 229 -24.48 4.45 -11.09
N GLU A 230 -25.56 3.92 -11.67
CA GLU A 230 -25.47 2.92 -12.76
C GLU A 230 -24.58 3.37 -13.92
N LYS A 231 -24.70 4.64 -14.34
CA LYS A 231 -23.88 5.16 -15.43
C LYS A 231 -22.38 5.15 -15.11
N VAL A 232 -22.00 5.48 -13.88
CA VAL A 232 -20.58 5.51 -13.48
C VAL A 232 -20.05 4.09 -13.23
N LEU A 233 -20.89 3.17 -12.74
CA LEU A 233 -20.52 1.76 -12.59
C LEU A 233 -20.25 1.10 -13.95
N LEU A 234 -21.06 1.36 -14.96
CA LEU A 234 -20.82 0.86 -16.32
C LEU A 234 -19.52 1.40 -16.93
N GLU A 235 -19.13 2.64 -16.63
CA GLU A 235 -17.84 3.20 -17.04
C GLU A 235 -16.68 2.49 -16.34
N LEU A 236 -16.79 2.17 -15.04
CA LEU A 236 -15.76 1.43 -14.31
C LEU A 236 -15.61 -0.01 -14.81
N GLU A 237 -16.72 -0.70 -15.03
CA GLU A 237 -16.69 -2.06 -15.58
C GLU A 237 -16.08 -2.08 -17.00
N ALA A 238 -16.32 -1.03 -17.81
CA ALA A 238 -15.62 -0.86 -19.08
C ALA A 238 -14.12 -0.58 -18.91
N GLN A 239 -13.72 0.17 -17.88
CA GLN A 239 -12.32 0.40 -17.55
C GLN A 239 -11.63 -0.90 -17.11
N HIS A 240 -12.26 -1.75 -16.29
CA HIS A 240 -11.71 -3.07 -15.93
C HIS A 240 -11.39 -3.89 -17.19
N LEU A 241 -12.32 -3.98 -18.15
CA LEU A 241 -12.10 -4.71 -19.41
C LEU A 241 -10.96 -4.11 -20.24
N ARG A 242 -10.80 -2.78 -20.21
CA ARG A 242 -9.71 -2.10 -20.89
C ARG A 242 -8.36 -2.42 -20.24
N GLU A 243 -8.29 -2.43 -18.92
CA GLU A 243 -7.09 -2.80 -18.17
C GLU A 243 -6.67 -4.24 -18.44
N HIS A 244 -7.62 -5.18 -18.43
CA HIS A 244 -7.37 -6.57 -18.87
C HIS A 244 -6.68 -6.63 -20.24
N SER A 245 -7.21 -5.90 -21.21
CA SER A 245 -6.66 -5.86 -22.57
C SER A 245 -5.24 -5.27 -22.60
N LEU A 246 -5.01 -4.17 -21.87
CA LEU A 246 -3.71 -3.49 -21.80
C LEU A 246 -2.64 -4.36 -21.13
N VAL A 247 -2.98 -5.06 -20.05
CA VAL A 247 -2.06 -6.00 -19.38
C VAL A 247 -1.70 -7.15 -20.32
N ASP A 248 -2.67 -7.74 -21.03
CA ASP A 248 -2.41 -8.82 -22.00
C ASP A 248 -1.53 -8.35 -23.17
N GLU A 249 -1.73 -7.12 -23.66
CA GLU A 249 -0.90 -6.51 -24.69
C GLU A 249 0.55 -6.29 -24.20
N ALA A 250 0.72 -5.77 -22.98
CA ALA A 250 2.03 -5.58 -22.36
C ALA A 250 2.77 -6.91 -22.14
N VAL A 251 2.09 -7.95 -21.66
CA VAL A 251 2.65 -9.30 -21.47
C VAL A 251 3.13 -9.88 -22.81
N LYS A 252 2.34 -9.72 -23.89
CA LYS A 252 2.76 -10.12 -25.24
C LYS A 252 4.00 -9.35 -25.70
N CYS A 253 4.07 -8.05 -25.45
CA CYS A 253 5.24 -7.24 -25.79
C CYS A 253 6.49 -7.75 -25.07
N VAL A 254 6.42 -8.00 -23.76
CA VAL A 254 7.54 -8.55 -22.98
C VAL A 254 7.96 -9.93 -23.49
N SER A 255 7.01 -10.83 -23.74
CA SER A 255 7.31 -12.17 -24.26
C SER A 255 8.02 -12.10 -25.62
N ASN A 256 7.55 -11.26 -26.52
CA ASN A 256 8.14 -11.08 -27.85
C ASN A 256 9.51 -10.39 -27.79
N ALA A 257 9.68 -9.40 -26.92
CA ALA A 257 10.96 -8.73 -26.70
C ALA A 257 12.01 -9.71 -26.16
N LYS A 258 11.63 -10.57 -25.20
CA LYS A 258 12.49 -11.65 -24.68
C LYS A 258 12.88 -12.68 -25.76
N ALA A 259 12.06 -12.85 -26.80
CA ALA A 259 12.36 -13.68 -27.96
C ALA A 259 13.23 -12.96 -29.02
N GLY A 260 13.68 -11.73 -28.76
CA GLY A 260 14.57 -10.96 -29.64
C GLY A 260 13.85 -10.03 -30.62
N ASN A 261 12.54 -9.83 -30.49
CA ASN A 261 11.80 -8.90 -31.35
C ASN A 261 12.02 -7.44 -30.88
N LEU A 262 12.87 -6.70 -31.59
CA LEU A 262 13.16 -5.30 -31.29
C LEU A 262 11.94 -4.38 -31.40
N ALA A 263 11.04 -4.61 -32.36
CA ALA A 263 9.82 -3.81 -32.49
C ALA A 263 8.88 -4.01 -31.29
N ALA A 264 8.87 -5.19 -30.67
CA ALA A 264 8.11 -5.43 -29.46
C ALA A 264 8.75 -4.77 -28.23
N LEU A 265 10.08 -4.62 -28.22
CA LEU A 265 10.80 -3.86 -27.19
C LEU A 265 10.48 -2.36 -27.30
N ASP A 266 10.53 -1.81 -28.52
CA ASP A 266 10.19 -0.40 -28.78
C ASP A 266 8.72 -0.08 -28.44
N ALA A 267 7.82 -1.06 -28.60
CA ALA A 267 6.41 -0.93 -28.27
C ALA A 267 6.10 -1.05 -26.76
N LEU A 268 7.05 -1.46 -25.93
CA LEU A 268 6.78 -1.75 -24.52
C LEU A 268 6.51 -0.47 -23.72
N GLU A 269 7.31 0.58 -23.92
CA GLU A 269 7.13 1.87 -23.23
C GLU A 269 5.73 2.48 -23.47
N PRO A 270 5.25 2.67 -24.72
CA PRO A 270 3.92 3.22 -24.94
C PRO A 270 2.81 2.33 -24.38
N GLN A 271 2.99 1.01 -24.34
CA GLN A 271 2.01 0.09 -23.77
C GLN A 271 1.91 0.20 -22.25
N ILE A 272 3.04 0.27 -21.54
CA ILE A 272 3.04 0.47 -20.09
C ILE A 272 2.51 1.87 -19.73
N ASN A 273 2.82 2.90 -20.51
CA ASN A 273 2.28 4.24 -20.31
C ASN A 273 0.73 4.25 -20.47
N ALA A 274 0.20 3.58 -21.49
CA ALA A 274 -1.24 3.46 -21.68
C ALA A 274 -1.93 2.67 -20.54
N LEU A 275 -1.29 1.59 -20.07
CA LEU A 275 -1.74 0.84 -18.90
C LEU A 275 -1.77 1.72 -17.65
N ALA A 276 -0.73 2.51 -17.43
CA ALA A 276 -0.65 3.39 -16.25
C ALA A 276 -1.72 4.49 -16.29
N GLU A 277 -1.93 5.13 -17.44
CA GLU A 277 -3.01 6.11 -17.63
C GLU A 277 -4.38 5.52 -17.31
N ALA A 278 -4.66 4.30 -17.79
CA ALA A 278 -5.91 3.61 -17.51
C ALA A 278 -6.11 3.38 -16.00
N ILE A 279 -5.11 2.82 -15.32
CA ILE A 279 -5.16 2.51 -13.88
C ILE A 279 -5.32 3.77 -13.02
N TRP A 280 -4.59 4.86 -13.33
CA TRP A 280 -4.74 6.09 -12.55
C TRP A 280 -6.11 6.72 -12.76
N LYS A 281 -6.64 6.71 -13.99
CA LYS A 281 -7.99 7.19 -14.27
C LYS A 281 -9.04 6.35 -13.52
N HIS A 282 -8.84 5.04 -13.49
CA HIS A 282 -9.71 4.09 -12.80
C HIS A 282 -9.74 4.34 -11.29
N MET A 283 -8.59 4.26 -10.61
CA MET A 283 -8.49 4.51 -9.16
C MET A 283 -8.98 5.92 -8.78
N GLN A 284 -8.76 6.93 -9.65
CA GLN A 284 -9.28 8.27 -9.40
C GLN A 284 -10.80 8.31 -9.39
N LEU A 285 -11.46 7.64 -10.34
CA LEU A 285 -12.92 7.58 -10.39
C LEU A 285 -13.48 6.86 -9.16
N GLU A 286 -12.83 5.77 -8.74
CA GLU A 286 -13.23 5.05 -7.54
C GLU A 286 -13.09 5.89 -6.27
N GLU A 287 -11.90 6.45 -6.03
CA GLU A 287 -11.62 7.17 -4.79
C GLU A 287 -12.36 8.51 -4.69
N SER A 288 -12.61 9.19 -5.81
CA SER A 288 -13.25 10.51 -5.83
C SER A 288 -14.78 10.47 -5.99
N VAL A 289 -15.34 9.36 -6.50
CA VAL A 289 -16.78 9.25 -6.77
C VAL A 289 -17.40 8.04 -6.08
N ILE A 290 -16.89 6.83 -6.33
CA ILE A 290 -17.51 5.58 -5.88
C ILE A 290 -17.43 5.39 -4.38
N LEU A 291 -16.23 5.47 -3.79
CA LEU A 291 -16.06 5.29 -2.35
C LEU A 291 -16.79 6.39 -1.55
N PRO A 292 -16.79 7.67 -1.95
CA PRO A 292 -17.65 8.69 -1.34
C PRO A 292 -19.14 8.37 -1.44
N MET A 293 -19.62 7.87 -2.59
CA MET A 293 -21.02 7.48 -2.76
C MET A 293 -21.37 6.28 -1.87
N ALA A 294 -20.51 5.26 -1.80
CA ALA A 294 -20.67 4.14 -0.90
C ALA A 294 -20.75 4.62 0.56
N ARG A 295 -19.86 5.53 1.00
CA ARG A 295 -19.89 6.11 2.36
C ARG A 295 -21.21 6.83 2.66
N LEU A 296 -21.82 7.45 1.65
CA LEU A 296 -23.07 8.20 1.82
C LEU A 296 -24.30 7.30 1.87
N HIS A 297 -24.33 6.21 1.08
CA HIS A 297 -25.55 5.43 0.84
C HIS A 297 -25.58 4.06 1.53
N PHE A 298 -24.44 3.48 1.91
CA PHE A 298 -24.41 2.13 2.49
C PHE A 298 -24.82 2.12 3.96
N LEU A 299 -25.54 1.07 4.36
CA LEU A 299 -25.86 0.80 5.75
C LEU A 299 -24.69 0.11 6.45
N ASP A 300 -24.69 0.14 7.79
CA ASP A 300 -23.69 -0.58 8.60
C ASP A 300 -23.67 -2.10 8.30
N THR A 301 -24.81 -2.68 7.96
CA THR A 301 -24.91 -4.10 7.56
C THR A 301 -24.20 -4.40 6.25
N ASP A 302 -24.32 -3.49 5.27
CA ASP A 302 -23.70 -3.62 3.96
C ASP A 302 -22.17 -3.53 4.14
N TRP A 303 -21.72 -2.55 4.93
CA TRP A 303 -20.31 -2.41 5.31
C TRP A 303 -19.76 -3.62 6.07
N GLN A 304 -20.55 -4.25 6.93
CA GLN A 304 -20.12 -5.44 7.66
C GLN A 304 -19.91 -6.62 6.72
N GLU A 305 -20.77 -6.82 5.73
CA GLU A 305 -20.59 -7.83 4.68
C GLU A 305 -19.30 -7.55 3.89
N ILE A 306 -19.13 -6.32 3.39
CA ILE A 306 -17.95 -5.91 2.61
C ILE A 306 -16.67 -6.11 3.40
N ALA A 307 -16.62 -5.66 4.66
CA ALA A 307 -15.43 -5.76 5.47
C ALA A 307 -15.03 -7.21 5.75
N VAL A 308 -15.99 -8.09 6.03
CA VAL A 308 -15.72 -9.53 6.22
C VAL A 308 -15.19 -10.15 4.93
N ALA A 309 -15.81 -9.83 3.78
CA ALA A 309 -15.35 -10.32 2.49
C ALA A 309 -13.91 -9.86 2.19
N PHE A 310 -13.64 -8.57 2.37
CA PHE A 310 -12.35 -7.94 2.05
C PHE A 310 -11.22 -8.41 2.98
N GLU A 311 -11.47 -8.57 4.28
CA GLU A 311 -10.48 -9.09 5.24
C GLU A 311 -10.11 -10.55 4.95
N SER A 312 -11.09 -11.32 4.46
CA SER A 312 -10.89 -12.73 4.28
C SER A 312 -9.97 -13.04 3.11
N ASN A 313 -9.98 -12.24 2.02
CA ASN A 313 -9.44 -12.58 0.70
C ASN A 313 -9.64 -14.06 0.34
N LYS A 314 -10.71 -14.66 0.87
CA LYS A 314 -11.09 -16.07 0.82
C LYS A 314 -12.50 -16.12 0.30
N ASP A 315 -12.72 -15.51 -0.86
CA ASP A 315 -13.90 -15.85 -1.62
C ASP A 315 -13.59 -17.17 -2.34
N PRO A 316 -14.28 -18.28 -2.02
CA PRO A 316 -14.03 -19.56 -2.67
C PRO A 316 -14.32 -19.52 -4.18
N SER A 317 -14.99 -18.48 -4.68
CA SER A 317 -15.27 -18.28 -6.11
C SER A 317 -14.08 -17.74 -6.92
N PHE A 318 -13.06 -17.14 -6.29
CA PHE A 318 -11.88 -16.58 -7.00
C PHE A 318 -10.68 -17.55 -7.08
N GLY A 319 -10.88 -18.82 -6.66
CA GLY A 319 -9.84 -19.84 -6.62
C GLY A 319 -9.00 -19.83 -5.34
N GLU A 320 -8.28 -20.92 -5.05
CA GLU A 320 -7.32 -20.98 -3.94
C GLU A 320 -6.03 -20.24 -4.31
N TYR A 321 -6.04 -18.91 -4.28
CA TYR A 321 -4.81 -18.14 -4.37
C TYR A 321 -4.45 -17.64 -2.96
N PRO A 322 -3.41 -18.18 -2.31
CA PRO A 322 -3.10 -17.79 -0.94
C PRO A 322 -2.72 -16.32 -0.87
N ALA A 323 -3.37 -15.53 -0.01
CA ALA A 323 -2.98 -14.13 0.28
C ALA A 323 -1.47 -13.97 0.59
N THR A 324 -0.84 -15.03 1.07
CA THR A 324 0.61 -15.13 1.33
C THR A 324 1.47 -15.11 0.07
N GLU A 325 0.96 -15.60 -1.06
CA GLU A 325 1.66 -15.62 -2.34
C GLU A 325 1.69 -14.22 -2.98
N PHE A 326 0.59 -13.47 -2.93
CA PHE A 326 0.57 -12.06 -3.32
C PHE A 326 1.48 -11.20 -2.47
N ARG A 327 1.40 -11.35 -1.14
CA ARG A 327 2.25 -10.60 -0.23
C ARG A 327 3.73 -10.86 -0.54
N ARG A 328 4.10 -12.11 -0.87
CA ARG A 328 5.47 -12.46 -1.31
C ARG A 328 5.85 -11.87 -2.66
N LEU A 329 4.95 -11.88 -3.65
CA LEU A 329 5.21 -11.30 -4.97
C LEU A 329 5.37 -9.79 -4.88
N PHE A 330 4.44 -9.09 -4.22
CA PHE A 330 4.53 -7.66 -3.98
C PHE A 330 5.80 -7.29 -3.22
N THR A 331 6.13 -8.04 -2.17
CA THR A 331 7.36 -7.86 -1.40
C THR A 331 8.61 -8.00 -2.29
N ARG A 332 8.63 -9.01 -3.17
CA ARG A 332 9.72 -9.19 -4.14
C ARG A 332 9.80 -7.99 -5.08
N ILE A 333 8.67 -7.53 -5.61
CA ILE A 333 8.61 -6.37 -6.51
C ILE A 333 9.07 -5.10 -5.79
N ALA A 334 8.59 -4.86 -4.57
CA ALA A 334 8.99 -3.72 -3.76
C ALA A 334 10.52 -3.69 -3.60
N ASN A 335 11.15 -4.82 -3.31
CA ASN A 335 12.62 -4.90 -3.18
C ASN A 335 13.40 -4.71 -4.50
N LEU A 336 12.75 -4.80 -5.67
CA LEU A 336 13.36 -4.48 -6.96
C LEU A 336 13.38 -2.98 -7.22
N LEU A 337 12.56 -2.21 -6.51
CA LEU A 337 12.54 -0.77 -6.64
C LEU A 337 13.73 -0.16 -5.89
N PRO A 338 14.36 0.89 -6.44
CA PRO A 338 15.42 1.59 -5.75
C PRO A 338 14.96 2.02 -4.35
N SER A 339 15.83 1.81 -3.35
CA SER A 339 15.66 2.42 -2.05
C SER A 339 15.78 3.94 -2.22
N VAL A 340 14.66 4.67 -2.09
CA VAL A 340 14.67 6.14 -2.14
C VAL A 340 15.14 6.69 -0.80
#